data_AF-A0A7X8RID4-F1
#
_entry.id   AF-A0A7X8RID4-F1
#
_cell.length_a   1.000
_cell.length_b   1.000
_cell.length_c   1.000
_cell.angle_alpha   90.00
_cell.angle_beta   90.00
_cell.angle_gamma   90.00
#
_symmetry.space_group_name_H-M   'P 1'
#
loop_
_entity.id
_entity.type
_entity.pdbx_description
1 polymer ?
#
loop_
_entity_poly.entity_id
_entity_poly.type
_entity_poly.pdbx_seq_one_letter_code
_entity_poly.pdbx_strand_id
1 'polypeptide(L)'
;EGSVVAATYGTTEVAERHRHRYEVNNAYREAITAGSGLVFSGTSPDGQLVEFVEYPDHPYLVATQAHPEYASRPTRAHPLFIGLLAAALD
;
A
#
# COMPACT_ATOMS: atom_id res chain seq x y z
N GLU A 1 8.78 1.33 8.41
CA GLU A 1 8.36 0.67 9.67
C GLU A 1 7.20 1.46 10.26
N GLY A 2 6.23 0.80 10.92
CA GLY A 2 5.07 1.46 11.54
C GLY A 2 3.89 1.77 10.61
N SER A 3 3.96 1.41 9.32
CA SER A 3 2.83 1.55 8.39
C SER A 3 1.84 0.38 8.50
N VAL A 4 0.58 0.63 8.15
CA VAL A 4 -0.46 -0.41 8.05
C VAL A 4 -0.02 -1.49 7.06
N VAL A 5 0.54 -1.09 5.92
CA VAL A 5 1.08 -2.00 4.91
C VAL A 5 2.18 -2.90 5.49
N ALA A 6 3.21 -2.34 6.14
CA ALA A 6 4.32 -3.14 6.69
C ALA A 6 3.84 -4.10 7.80
N ALA A 7 2.92 -3.66 8.66
CA ALA A 7 2.31 -4.51 9.68
C ALA A 7 1.52 -5.67 9.04
N THR A 8 0.77 -5.39 7.98
CA THR A 8 -0.02 -6.38 7.25
C THR A 8 0.86 -7.43 6.58
N TYR A 9 1.94 -7.01 5.90
CA TYR A 9 2.89 -7.93 5.27
C TYR A 9 3.81 -8.65 6.27
N GLY A 10 4.02 -8.10 7.46
CA GLY A 10 5.01 -8.59 8.43
C GLY A 10 6.47 -8.35 8.01
N THR A 11 6.69 -7.51 6.99
CA THR A 11 8.00 -7.16 6.43
C THR A 11 7.94 -5.77 5.79
N THR A 12 9.08 -5.11 5.65
CA THR A 12 9.22 -3.82 4.95
C THR A 12 9.69 -3.97 3.50
N GLU A 13 10.07 -5.18 3.09
CA GLU A 13 10.47 -5.49 1.72
C GLU A 13 9.50 -6.49 1.11
N VAL A 14 8.88 -6.10 0.00
CA VAL A 14 7.86 -6.89 -0.72
C VAL A 14 8.09 -6.80 -2.23
N ALA A 15 7.59 -7.79 -2.96
CA ALA A 15 7.63 -7.82 -4.41
C ALA A 15 6.24 -8.16 -4.95
N GLU A 16 5.68 -7.26 -5.76
CA GLU A 16 4.35 -7.39 -6.34
C GLU A 16 4.39 -7.36 -7.87
N ARG A 17 3.26 -7.68 -8.50
CA ARG A 17 3.11 -7.66 -9.96
C ARG A 17 2.41 -6.40 -10.42
N HIS A 18 2.93 -5.76 -11.47
CA HIS A 18 2.43 -4.48 -11.97
C HIS A 18 1.89 -4.61 -13.39
N ARG A 19 0.90 -3.79 -13.74
CA ARG A 19 0.37 -3.69 -15.10
C ARG A 19 -0.17 -2.28 -15.40
N HIS A 20 0.64 -1.26 -15.13
CA HIS A 20 0.32 0.15 -15.38
C HIS A 20 1.45 0.86 -16.13
N ARG A 21 1.23 2.15 -16.41
CA ARG A 21 2.22 3.06 -17.05
C ARG A 21 2.19 4.47 -16.45
N TYR A 22 1.02 4.88 -15.95
CA TYR A 22 0.91 6.11 -15.18
C TYR A 22 1.46 5.86 -13.78
N GLU A 23 2.16 6.85 -13.26
CA GLU A 23 2.73 6.87 -11.92
C GLU A 23 2.25 8.11 -11.17
N VAL A 24 2.35 8.07 -9.84
CA VAL A 24 2.12 9.25 -9.01
C VAL A 24 3.11 10.35 -9.41
N ASN A 25 2.60 11.56 -9.66
CA ASN A 25 3.46 12.69 -9.97
C ASN A 25 4.15 13.20 -8.71
N ASN A 26 5.48 13.00 -8.63
CA ASN A 26 6.29 13.36 -7.47
C ASN A 26 6.22 14.85 -7.11
N ALA A 27 5.95 15.73 -8.07
CA ALA A 27 5.79 17.17 -7.83
C ALA A 27 4.61 17.50 -6.90
N TYR A 28 3.66 16.59 -6.73
CA TYR A 28 2.47 16.79 -5.89
C TYR A 28 2.52 16.04 -4.55
N ARG A 29 3.56 15.26 -4.26
CA ARG A 29 3.62 14.44 -3.03
C ARG A 29 3.43 15.30 -1.78
N GLU A 30 4.19 16.38 -1.65
CA GLU A 30 4.11 17.26 -0.49
C GLU A 30 2.72 17.90 -0.36
N ALA A 31 2.16 18.41 -1.46
CA ALA A 31 0.82 19.00 -1.46
C ALA A 31 -0.27 18.00 -1.08
N ILE A 32 -0.17 16.75 -1.54
CA ILE A 32 -1.09 15.66 -1.19
C ILE A 32 -0.98 15.32 0.30
N THR A 33 0.24 15.05 0.79
CA THR A 33 0.45 14.69 2.21
C THR A 33 0.03 15.81 3.15
N ALA A 34 0.41 17.06 2.87
CA ALA A 34 0.05 18.20 3.71
C ALA A 34 -1.45 18.54 3.64
N GLY A 35 -2.07 18.36 2.47
CA GLY A 35 -3.47 18.73 2.24
C GLY A 35 -4.49 17.72 2.74
N SER A 36 -4.16 16.42 2.74
CA SER A 36 -5.11 15.37 3.15
C SER A 36 -4.65 14.54 4.35
N GLY A 37 -3.35 14.49 4.65
CA GLY A 37 -2.78 13.55 5.60
C GLY A 37 -2.48 12.17 5.00
N LEU A 38 -2.55 12.01 3.66
CA LEU A 38 -2.19 10.76 2.99
C LEU A 38 -0.69 10.48 3.14
N VAL A 39 -0.36 9.26 3.53
CA VAL A 39 1.03 8.79 3.70
C VAL A 39 1.42 7.92 2.51
N PHE A 40 2.56 8.21 1.90
CA PHE A 40 3.22 7.35 0.92
C PHE A 40 4.00 6.26 1.66
N SER A 41 3.33 5.16 2.04
CA SER A 41 3.86 4.14 2.95
C SER A 41 4.76 3.09 2.29
N GLY A 42 4.86 3.08 0.97
CA GLY A 42 5.79 2.22 0.23
C GLY A 42 6.17 2.81 -1.12
N THR A 43 7.42 2.59 -1.51
CA THR A 43 8.01 3.09 -2.74
C THR A 43 8.87 2.02 -3.40
N SER A 44 9.22 2.23 -4.68
CA SER A 44 10.28 1.47 -5.33
C SER A 44 11.60 1.58 -4.54
N PRO A 45 12.56 0.66 -4.75
CA PRO A 45 13.84 0.67 -4.01
C PRO A 45 14.64 1.98 -4.13
N ASP A 46 14.46 2.72 -5.23
CA ASP A 46 15.09 4.03 -5.46
C ASP A 46 14.25 5.23 -4.92
N GLY A 47 13.10 4.96 -4.31
CA GLY A 47 12.16 5.94 -3.77
C GLY A 47 11.35 6.74 -4.79
N GLN A 48 11.58 6.52 -6.09
CA GLN A 48 11.04 7.37 -7.16
C GLN A 48 9.59 7.06 -7.51
N LEU A 49 9.16 5.81 -7.39
CA LEU A 49 7.79 5.39 -7.66
C LEU A 49 7.06 5.17 -6.34
N VAL A 50 5.82 5.65 -6.25
CA VAL A 50 4.93 5.36 -5.13
C VAL A 50 4.23 4.04 -5.41
N GLU A 51 4.39 3.08 -4.50
CA GLU A 51 3.82 1.74 -4.64
C GLU A 51 2.65 1.49 -3.70
N PHE A 52 2.69 2.13 -2.52
CA PHE A 52 1.65 2.04 -1.50
C PHE A 52 1.33 3.40 -0.90
N VAL A 53 0.04 3.63 -0.64
CA VAL A 53 -0.46 4.78 0.12
C VAL A 53 -1.47 4.32 1.16
N GLU A 54 -1.54 5.07 2.27
CA GLU A 54 -2.48 4.80 3.34
C GLU A 54 -2.88 6.07 4.11
N TYR A 55 -4.00 5.99 4.83
CA TYR A 55 -4.36 6.96 5.86
C TYR A 55 -4.20 6.32 7.24
N PRO A 56 -3.31 6.85 8.11
CA PRO A 56 -3.05 6.26 9.42
C PRO A 56 -4.23 6.39 10.39
N ASP A 57 -5.07 7.43 10.23
CA ASP A 57 -6.23 7.68 11.10
C ASP A 57 -7.53 7.02 10.60
N HIS A 58 -7.46 6.15 9.58
CA HIS A 58 -8.59 5.39 9.06
C HIS A 58 -8.45 3.91 9.42
N PRO A 59 -9.53 3.19 9.83
CA PRO A 59 -9.45 1.79 10.26
C PRO A 59 -8.68 0.88 9.30
N TYR A 60 -8.95 1.01 8.00
CA TYR A 60 -8.10 0.45 6.95
C TYR A 60 -8.36 1.15 5.62
N LEU A 61 -7.54 2.15 5.29
CA LEU A 61 -7.49 2.70 3.93
C LEU A 61 -6.07 2.52 3.41
N VAL A 62 -5.91 1.49 2.60
CA VAL A 62 -4.65 1.11 1.96
C VAL A 62 -4.91 0.96 0.47
N ALA A 63 -4.06 1.55 -0.36
CA ALA A 63 -4.08 1.37 -1.80
C ALA A 63 -2.68 1.07 -2.33
N THR A 64 -2.63 0.31 -3.42
CA THR A 64 -1.38 -0.06 -4.09
C THR A 64 -1.51 0.11 -5.60
N GLN A 65 -0.40 0.46 -6.26
CA GLN A 65 -0.28 0.46 -7.72
C GLN A 65 -0.21 -0.95 -8.31
N ALA A 66 0.18 -1.94 -7.50
CA ALA A 66 0.36 -3.30 -7.94
C ALA A 66 -0.96 -4.09 -7.97
N HIS A 67 -0.84 -5.36 -8.38
CA HIS A 67 -1.92 -6.35 -8.45
C HIS A 67 -1.70 -7.49 -7.44
N PRO A 68 -1.96 -7.27 -6.14
CA PRO A 68 -1.79 -8.30 -5.09
C PRO A 68 -2.65 -9.55 -5.32
N GLU A 69 -3.73 -9.43 -6.07
CA GLU A 69 -4.61 -10.54 -6.46
C GLU A 69 -3.87 -11.62 -7.26
N TYR A 70 -2.83 -11.26 -8.02
CA TYR A 70 -2.06 -12.22 -8.79
C TYR A 70 -1.15 -13.10 -7.91
N ALA A 71 -0.84 -12.67 -6.69
CA ALA A 71 -0.07 -13.43 -5.71
C ALA A 71 -0.96 -14.23 -4.74
N SER A 72 -2.23 -13.86 -4.58
CA SER A 72 -3.19 -14.54 -3.69
C SER A 72 -3.51 -15.98 -4.15
N ARG A 73 -3.67 -16.91 -3.21
CA ARG A 73 -4.06 -18.32 -3.45
C ARG A 73 -5.11 -18.77 -2.44
N PRO A 74 -5.97 -19.76 -2.76
CA PRO A 74 -6.97 -20.26 -1.80
C PRO A 74 -6.40 -20.76 -0.48
N THR A 75 -5.21 -21.38 -0.51
CA THR A 75 -4.50 -21.88 0.69
C THR A 75 -3.54 -20.87 1.31
N ARG A 76 -3.38 -19.70 0.69
CA ARG A 76 -2.49 -18.63 1.14
C ARG A 76 -3.01 -17.31 0.59
N ALA A 77 -4.02 -16.76 1.26
CA ALA A 77 -4.59 -15.47 0.90
C ALA A 77 -3.52 -14.37 1.04
N HIS A 78 -3.60 -13.39 0.16
CA HIS A 78 -2.64 -12.30 0.17
C HIS A 78 -2.83 -11.40 1.42
N PRO A 79 -1.75 -10.94 2.07
CA PRO A 79 -1.84 -10.16 3.31
C PRO A 79 -2.78 -8.96 3.23
N LEU A 80 -2.72 -8.16 2.16
CA LEU A 80 -3.58 -6.97 2.02
C LEU A 80 -5.09 -7.28 2.01
N PHE A 81 -5.52 -8.44 1.51
CA PHE A 81 -6.93 -8.84 1.57
C PHE A 81 -7.30 -9.36 2.96
N ILE A 82 -6.39 -10.05 3.65
CA ILE A 82 -6.59 -10.47 5.03
C ILE A 82 -6.75 -9.23 5.93
N GLY A 83 -5.87 -8.24 5.78
CA GLY A 83 -5.93 -6.97 6.53
C GLY A 83 -7.24 -6.23 6.29
N LEU A 84 -7.68 -6.12 5.03
CA LEU A 84 -8.96 -5.51 4.69
C LEU A 84 -10.15 -6.22 5.34
N LEU A 85 -10.19 -7.55 5.31
CA LEU A 85 -11.27 -8.33 5.90
C LEU A 85 -11.26 -8.25 7.43
N ALA A 86 -10.09 -8.29 8.05
CA ALA A 86 -9.96 -8.12 9.50
C ALA A 86 -10.55 -6.78 9.94
N ALA A 87 -10.16 -5.69 9.27
CA ALA A 87 -10.68 -4.35 9.57
C ALA A 87 -12.18 -4.17 9.28
N ALA A 88 -12.78 -5.03 8.45
CA ALA A 88 -14.22 -5.02 8.18
C ALA A 88 -15.04 -5.82 9.21
N LEU A 89 -14.38 -6.64 10.03
CA LEU A 89 -15.01 -7.46 11.07
C LEU A 89 -14.96 -6.79 12.46
N ASP A 90 -14.08 -5.82 12.64
CA ASP A 90 -13.97 -4.99 13.85
C ASP A 90 -15.04 -3.88 13.89
#